data_AF-A0AAD1Y7S4-F1
#
_entry.id   AF-A0AAD1Y7S4-F1
#
_cell.length_a   1.000
_cell.length_b   1.000
_cell.length_c   1.000
_cell.angle_alpha   90.00
_cell.angle_beta   90.00
_cell.angle_gamma   90.00
#
_symmetry.space_group_name_H-M   'P 1'
#
loop_
_entity.id
_entity.type
_entity.pdbx_description
1 polymer ?
#
loop_
_entity_poly.entity_id
_entity_poly.type
_entity_poly.pdbx_seq_one_letter_code
_entity_poly.pdbx_strand_id
1 'polypeptide(L)'
;MEGREDNLLDKLKEEKDWNNSCIFTSTGEVIVDNGCSLLEDEIEFYTKAFDDRDTTVGNGFFVNDVHFDVHRFHPPLIYGRRGGPEDGEGIALARVVPNNPRGDEEYWYLLITYLLPILSAKAVPQMVDFSNNNLGENK
;
A
#
# COMPACT_ATOMS: atom_id res chain seq x y z
N MET A 1 15.59 17.89 -3.99
CA MET A 1 14.36 17.07 -4.10
C MET A 1 13.88 16.55 -2.75
N GLU A 2 14.64 16.73 -1.66
CA GLU A 2 14.29 16.30 -0.28
C GLU A 2 12.94 16.83 0.25
N GLY A 3 12.54 18.07 -0.07
CA GLY A 3 11.33 18.65 0.52
C GLY A 3 9.98 18.03 0.11
N ARG A 4 9.92 17.17 -0.91
CA ARG A 4 8.67 16.52 -1.33
C ARG A 4 8.44 15.19 -0.59
N GLU A 5 9.51 14.44 -0.32
CA GLU A 5 9.45 13.17 0.41
C GLU A 5 9.09 13.44 1.87
N ASP A 6 9.73 14.44 2.48
CA ASP A 6 9.39 14.90 3.83
C ASP A 6 7.90 15.30 3.92
N ASN A 7 7.39 16.00 2.91
CA ASN A 7 5.97 16.39 2.86
C ASN A 7 5.02 15.18 2.74
N LEU A 8 5.40 14.14 1.98
CA LEU A 8 4.58 12.94 1.86
C LEU A 8 4.59 12.12 3.16
N LEU A 9 5.74 12.02 3.82
CA LEU A 9 5.83 11.35 5.12
C LEU A 9 4.98 12.05 6.18
N ASP A 10 5.03 13.38 6.24
CA ASP A 10 4.19 14.16 7.15
C ASP A 10 2.70 13.90 6.89
N LYS A 11 2.29 13.91 5.62
CA LYS A 11 0.90 13.59 5.23
C LYS A 11 0.49 12.16 5.58
N LEU A 12 1.37 11.17 5.40
CA LEU A 12 1.09 9.79 5.83
C LEU A 12 0.89 9.71 7.34
N LYS A 13 1.67 10.45 8.13
CA LYS A 13 1.53 10.51 9.59
C LYS A 13 0.27 11.23 10.07
N GLU A 14 -0.32 12.08 9.23
CA GLU A 14 -1.61 12.72 9.52
C GLU A 14 -2.78 11.72 9.45
N GLU A 15 -2.64 10.62 8.70
CA GLU A 15 -3.62 9.54 8.58
C GLU A 15 -3.60 8.60 9.79
N LYS A 16 -4.10 9.08 10.93
CA LYS A 16 -4.07 8.38 12.24
C LYS A 16 -4.82 7.04 12.29
N ASP A 17 -5.64 6.74 11.30
CA ASP A 17 -6.37 5.48 11.21
C ASP A 17 -5.51 4.34 10.62
N TRP A 18 -4.35 4.66 10.06
CA TRP A 18 -3.41 3.68 9.52
C TRP A 18 -2.35 3.34 10.56
N ASN A 19 -1.96 2.07 10.59
CA ASN A 19 -0.91 1.57 11.46
C ASN A 19 0.46 1.80 10.83
N ASN A 20 0.65 1.29 9.60
CA ASN A 20 1.85 1.51 8.79
C ASN A 20 1.45 1.94 7.38
N SER A 21 2.37 2.61 6.67
CA SER A 21 2.17 2.95 5.26
C SER A 21 3.49 3.05 4.50
N CYS A 22 3.48 2.76 3.21
CA CYS A 22 4.66 2.85 2.36
C CYS A 22 4.27 3.21 0.93
N ILE A 23 5.06 4.09 0.31
CA ILE A 23 4.92 4.48 -1.09
C ILE A 23 6.19 4.06 -1.83
N PHE A 24 6.02 3.31 -2.91
CA PHE A 24 7.13 2.85 -3.75
C PHE A 24 6.73 2.85 -5.21
N THR A 25 7.73 2.85 -6.08
CA THR A 25 7.56 2.95 -7.53
C THR A 25 7.46 1.57 -8.17
N SER A 26 7.06 1.54 -9.45
CA SER A 26 7.07 0.31 -10.26
C SER A 26 8.47 -0.27 -10.52
N THR A 27 9.54 0.48 -10.26
CA THR A 27 10.93 -0.01 -10.31
C THR A 27 11.40 -0.58 -8.97
N GLY A 28 10.58 -0.51 -7.92
CA GLY A 28 10.90 -0.97 -6.57
C GLY A 28 11.62 0.07 -5.71
N GLU A 29 11.74 1.32 -6.17
CA GLU A 29 12.29 2.41 -5.36
C GLU A 29 11.28 2.84 -4.29
N VAL A 30 11.67 2.80 -3.02
CA VAL A 30 10.86 3.32 -1.92
C VAL A 30 10.96 4.84 -1.91
N ILE A 31 9.82 5.53 -2.07
CA ILE A 31 9.73 6.99 -2.00
C ILE A 31 9.62 7.44 -0.55
N VAL A 32 8.75 6.80 0.22
CA VAL A 32 8.56 7.04 1.66
C VAL A 32 8.13 5.75 2.34
N ASP A 33 8.76 5.43 3.46
CA ASP A 33 8.34 4.38 4.38
C ASP A 33 7.94 4.98 5.73
N ASN A 34 6.75 4.60 6.20
CA ASN A 34 6.18 4.97 7.49
C ASN A 34 5.83 3.69 8.26
N GLY A 35 6.86 2.89 8.55
CA GLY A 35 6.79 1.76 9.47
C GLY A 35 6.52 0.39 8.83
N CYS A 36 6.44 0.28 7.50
CA CYS A 36 6.31 -1.01 6.84
C CYS A 36 7.64 -1.75 6.80
N SER A 37 8.74 -1.05 6.51
CA SER A 37 10.09 -1.61 6.40
C SER A 37 10.13 -2.86 5.50
N LEU A 38 9.57 -2.73 4.30
CA LEU A 38 9.42 -3.82 3.33
C LEU A 38 10.77 -4.39 2.92
N LEU A 39 10.80 -5.71 2.75
CA LEU A 39 11.95 -6.42 2.19
C LEU A 39 11.95 -6.30 0.66
N GLU A 40 13.11 -6.52 0.05
CA GLU A 40 13.31 -6.36 -1.40
C GLU A 40 12.40 -7.30 -2.22
N ASP A 41 12.27 -8.56 -1.78
CA ASP A 41 11.40 -9.56 -2.39
C ASP A 41 9.90 -9.26 -2.18
N GLU A 42 9.54 -8.66 -1.05
CA GLU A 42 8.17 -8.16 -0.80
C GLU A 42 7.81 -7.04 -1.80
N ILE A 43 8.72 -6.06 -1.99
CA ILE A 43 8.53 -4.97 -2.96
C ILE A 43 8.42 -5.54 -4.38
N GLU A 44 9.30 -6.47 -4.75
CA GLU A 44 9.25 -7.12 -6.07
C GLU A 44 7.90 -7.82 -6.29
N PHE A 45 7.37 -8.50 -5.26
CA PHE A 45 6.05 -9.12 -5.33
C PHE A 45 4.95 -8.08 -5.51
N TYR A 46 4.96 -6.99 -4.73
CA TYR A 46 3.93 -5.96 -4.80
C TYR A 46 3.87 -5.25 -6.15
N THR A 47 5.01 -4.97 -6.78
CA THR A 47 5.06 -4.32 -8.09
C THR A 47 4.44 -5.16 -9.21
N LYS A 48 4.33 -6.48 -9.01
CA LYS A 48 3.74 -7.46 -9.94
C LYS A 48 2.38 -7.98 -9.45
N ALA A 49 1.91 -7.55 -8.28
CA ALA A 49 0.73 -8.11 -7.64
C ALA A 49 -0.54 -8.00 -8.50
N PHE A 50 -0.62 -7.01 -9.39
CA PHE A 50 -1.78 -6.78 -10.26
C PHE A 50 -1.76 -7.60 -11.56
N ASP A 51 -0.64 -8.28 -11.87
CA ASP A 51 -0.46 -9.00 -13.14
C ASP A 51 -1.13 -10.38 -13.14
N ASP A 52 -1.14 -11.04 -11.97
CA ASP A 52 -1.73 -12.36 -11.78
C ASP A 52 -2.54 -12.43 -10.48
N ARG A 53 -3.86 -12.48 -10.65
CA ARG A 53 -4.81 -12.62 -9.54
C ARG A 53 -4.61 -13.90 -8.75
N ASP A 54 -4.40 -15.03 -9.42
CA ASP A 54 -4.40 -16.34 -8.74
C ASP A 54 -3.13 -16.51 -7.93
N THR A 55 -1.99 -16.05 -8.45
CA THR A 55 -0.74 -15.96 -7.69
C THR A 55 -0.87 -15.01 -6.49
N THR A 56 -1.43 -13.82 -6.68
CA THR A 56 -1.57 -12.83 -5.59
C THR A 56 -2.53 -13.28 -4.50
N VAL A 57 -3.68 -13.84 -4.87
CA VAL A 57 -4.64 -14.38 -3.90
C VAL A 57 -4.10 -15.65 -3.23
N GLY A 58 -3.36 -16.49 -3.96
CA GLY A 58 -2.82 -17.75 -3.45
C GLY A 58 -1.67 -17.57 -2.46
N ASN A 59 -0.76 -16.62 -2.73
CA ASN A 59 0.39 -16.36 -1.86
C ASN A 59 0.07 -15.38 -0.73
N GLY A 60 -0.84 -14.42 -0.96
CA GLY A 60 -1.09 -13.34 -0.04
C GLY A 60 0.01 -12.26 -0.06
N PHE A 61 0.05 -11.45 0.98
CA PHE A 61 0.99 -10.34 1.13
C PHE A 61 1.89 -10.53 2.35
N PHE A 62 3.06 -9.88 2.32
CA PHE A 62 4.03 -9.90 3.41
C PHE A 62 4.52 -8.50 3.74
N VAL A 63 4.60 -8.18 5.02
CA VAL A 63 5.21 -6.95 5.51
C VAL A 63 6.22 -7.34 6.58
N ASN A 64 7.50 -7.24 6.26
CA ASN A 64 8.60 -7.64 7.14
C ASN A 64 8.41 -9.08 7.65
N ASP A 65 8.28 -10.04 6.73
CA ASP A 65 8.03 -11.48 6.97
C ASP A 65 6.68 -11.82 7.63
N VAL A 66 5.82 -10.83 7.89
CA VAL A 66 4.49 -11.06 8.45
C VAL A 66 3.46 -11.26 7.35
N HIS A 67 2.86 -12.45 7.31
CA HIS A 67 1.89 -12.84 6.28
C HIS A 67 0.49 -12.25 6.51
N PHE A 68 -0.16 -11.89 5.40
CA PHE A 68 -1.55 -11.47 5.30
C PHE A 68 -2.27 -12.24 4.19
N ASP A 69 -3.44 -12.78 4.52
CA ASP A 69 -4.31 -13.39 3.52
C ASP A 69 -4.97 -12.32 2.65
N VAL A 70 -4.86 -12.46 1.33
CA VAL A 70 -5.59 -11.62 0.38
C VAL A 70 -6.99 -12.20 0.17
N HIS A 71 -8.02 -11.40 0.45
CA HIS A 71 -9.41 -11.83 0.27
C HIS A 71 -10.15 -11.05 -0.82
N ARG A 72 -9.64 -9.87 -1.20
CA ARG A 72 -10.18 -9.11 -2.31
C ARG A 72 -9.08 -8.68 -3.27
N PHE A 73 -9.27 -9.10 -4.52
CA PHE A 73 -8.54 -8.62 -5.68
C PHE A 73 -9.51 -7.86 -6.57
N HIS A 74 -9.45 -6.53 -6.56
CA HIS A 74 -10.36 -5.66 -7.32
C HIS A 74 -9.60 -4.41 -7.81
N PRO A 75 -8.80 -4.54 -8.88
CA PRO A 75 -8.01 -3.43 -9.42
C PRO A 75 -8.83 -2.15 -9.52
N PRO A 76 -8.29 -1.00 -9.05
CA PRO A 76 -6.90 -0.74 -8.69
C PRO A 76 -6.51 -1.11 -7.24
N LEU A 77 -7.33 -1.90 -6.54
CA LEU A 77 -7.18 -2.20 -5.11
C LEU A 77 -7.06 -3.69 -4.84
N ILE A 78 -6.12 -4.07 -3.98
CA ILE A 78 -6.01 -5.43 -3.43
C ILE A 78 -5.95 -5.30 -1.92
N TYR A 79 -6.75 -6.06 -1.19
CA TYR A 79 -6.74 -6.00 0.27
C TYR A 79 -7.11 -7.30 0.94
N GLY A 80 -6.66 -7.38 2.19
CA GLY A 80 -6.59 -8.60 2.96
C GLY A 80 -6.53 -8.32 4.44
N ARG A 81 -6.18 -9.36 5.21
CA ARG A 81 -6.00 -9.26 6.65
C ARG A 81 -5.18 -10.43 7.18
N ARG A 82 -4.74 -10.29 8.42
CA ARG A 82 -4.21 -11.36 9.26
C ARG A 82 -4.85 -11.29 10.64
N GLY A 83 -4.59 -12.31 11.46
CA GLY A 83 -5.01 -12.35 12.85
C GLY A 83 -6.50 -12.66 13.04
N GLY A 84 -6.90 -12.72 14.31
CA GLY A 84 -8.25 -13.01 14.76
C GLY A 84 -9.00 -11.77 15.27
N PRO A 85 -10.07 -11.96 16.05
CA PRO A 85 -10.89 -10.87 16.57
C PRO A 85 -10.16 -9.89 17.49
N GLU A 86 -9.07 -10.31 18.14
CA GLU A 86 -8.35 -9.53 19.17
C GLU A 86 -7.08 -8.87 18.64
N ASP A 87 -6.44 -9.46 17.63
CA ASP A 87 -5.14 -9.06 17.06
C ASP A 87 -5.22 -8.81 15.54
N GLY A 88 -6.43 -8.62 15.03
CA GLY A 88 -6.68 -8.43 13.61
C GLY A 88 -6.01 -7.19 13.04
N GLU A 89 -5.29 -7.38 11.93
CA GLU A 89 -4.69 -6.30 11.16
C GLU A 89 -5.09 -6.46 9.71
N GLY A 90 -5.58 -5.37 9.11
CA GLY A 90 -5.86 -5.32 7.68
C GLY A 90 -4.69 -4.76 6.89
N ILE A 91 -4.64 -5.13 5.61
CA ILE A 91 -3.65 -4.63 4.65
C ILE A 91 -4.38 -4.23 3.37
N ALA A 92 -3.94 -3.14 2.74
CA ALA A 92 -4.43 -2.72 1.44
C ALA A 92 -3.30 -2.16 0.58
N LEU A 93 -3.33 -2.52 -0.69
CA LEU A 93 -2.44 -2.04 -1.74
C LEU A 93 -3.29 -1.31 -2.80
N ALA A 94 -2.92 -0.08 -3.11
CA ALA A 94 -3.44 0.69 -4.23
C ALA A 94 -2.38 0.85 -5.32
N ARG A 95 -2.78 0.68 -6.58
CA ARG A 95 -2.00 1.08 -7.74
C ARG A 95 -2.45 2.43 -8.24
N VAL A 96 -1.49 3.33 -8.45
CA VAL A 96 -1.74 4.74 -8.75
C VAL A 96 -0.90 5.15 -9.95
N VAL A 97 -1.51 5.82 -10.92
CA VAL A 97 -0.80 6.53 -11.98
C VAL A 97 -0.37 7.89 -11.41
N PRO A 98 0.94 8.12 -11.16
CA PRO A 98 1.39 9.32 -10.46
C PRO A 98 1.24 10.57 -11.32
N ASN A 99 0.85 11.69 -10.69
CA ASN A 99 0.78 12.99 -11.37
C ASN A 99 2.16 13.53 -11.79
N ASN A 100 3.22 13.06 -11.13
CA ASN A 100 4.60 13.46 -11.36
C ASN A 100 5.51 12.22 -11.21
N PRO A 101 5.57 11.33 -12.21
CA PRO A 101 6.40 10.12 -12.19
C PRO A 101 7.89 10.47 -12.07
N ARG A 102 8.71 9.55 -11.52
CA ARG A 102 10.18 9.65 -11.60
C ARG A 102 10.63 8.88 -12.84
N GLY A 103 11.21 9.57 -13.81
CA GLY A 103 11.64 8.93 -15.06
C GLY A 103 10.46 8.34 -15.85
N ASP A 104 10.58 7.07 -16.24
CA ASP A 104 9.63 6.35 -17.09
C ASP A 104 8.62 5.49 -16.30
N GLU A 105 8.42 5.77 -15.01
CA GLU A 105 7.49 5.04 -14.14
C GLU A 105 6.03 5.20 -14.57
N GLU A 106 5.35 4.08 -14.81
CA GLU A 106 3.92 4.06 -15.15
C GLU A 106 3.03 4.09 -13.91
N TYR A 107 3.47 3.41 -12.85
CA TYR A 107 2.72 3.26 -11.60
C TYR A 107 3.58 3.52 -10.37
N TRP A 108 2.93 4.09 -9.37
CA TRP A 108 3.32 4.03 -7.96
C TRP A 108 2.34 3.15 -7.19
N TYR A 109 2.79 2.68 -6.05
CA TYR A 109 2.02 1.84 -5.15
C TYR A 109 1.94 2.49 -3.78
N LEU A 110 0.74 2.50 -3.19
CA LEU A 110 0.53 2.86 -1.79
C LEU A 110 0.07 1.62 -1.05
N LEU A 111 0.89 1.18 -0.10
CA LEU A 111 0.56 0.11 0.84
C LEU A 111 0.20 0.74 2.19
N ILE A 112 -0.88 0.26 2.80
CA ILE A 112 -1.24 0.61 4.17
C ILE A 112 -1.55 -0.65 4.97
N THR A 113 -1.29 -0.60 6.27
CA THR A 113 -1.89 -1.52 7.24
C THR A 113 -2.75 -0.74 8.23
N TYR A 114 -3.72 -1.40 8.87
CA TYR A 114 -4.60 -0.77 9.85
C TYR A 114 -5.06 -1.80 10.89
N LEU A 115 -5.17 -1.33 12.14
CA LEU A 115 -5.55 -2.17 13.28
C LEU A 115 -7.02 -1.94 13.66
N LEU A 116 -7.61 -2.95 14.29
CA LEU A 116 -8.92 -2.79 14.91
C LEU A 116 -8.93 -1.60 15.89
N PRO A 117 -10.04 -0.83 15.98
CA PRO A 117 -11.35 -1.08 15.39
C PRO A 117 -11.50 -0.60 13.93
N ILE A 118 -10.42 -0.16 13.27
CA ILE A 118 -10.48 0.30 11.88
C ILE A 118 -10.70 -0.89 10.94
N LEU A 119 -11.69 -0.75 10.05
CA LEU A 119 -12.05 -1.76 9.06
C LEU A 119 -11.68 -1.28 7.66
N SER A 120 -11.57 -2.22 6.72
CA SER A 120 -11.31 -1.91 5.30
C SER A 120 -12.33 -0.92 4.73
N ALA A 121 -13.58 -0.99 5.18
CA ALA A 121 -14.65 -0.07 4.78
C ALA A 121 -14.39 1.41 5.14
N LYS A 122 -13.44 1.68 6.04
CA LYS A 122 -12.97 3.02 6.38
C LYS A 122 -11.57 3.29 5.80
N ALA A 123 -10.63 2.38 6.03
CA ALA A 123 -9.23 2.56 5.63
C ALA A 123 -9.04 2.63 4.11
N VAL A 124 -9.75 1.78 3.34
CA VAL A 124 -9.61 1.74 1.87
C VAL A 124 -10.15 3.02 1.22
N PRO A 125 -11.33 3.55 1.57
CA PRO A 125 -11.75 4.88 1.09
C PRO A 125 -10.76 5.99 1.43
N GLN A 126 -10.22 6.03 2.66
CA GLN A 126 -9.18 7.01 3.04
C GLN A 126 -7.94 6.88 2.16
N MET A 127 -7.50 5.66 1.87
CA MET A 127 -6.35 5.40 0.98
C MET A 127 -6.58 5.93 -0.43
N VAL A 128 -7.80 5.74 -0.97
CA VAL A 128 -8.18 6.23 -2.29
C VAL A 128 -8.17 7.76 -2.31
N ASP A 129 -8.78 8.40 -1.30
CA ASP A 129 -8.82 9.85 -1.17
C ASP A 129 -7.41 10.44 -1.04
N PHE A 130 -6.56 9.84 -0.19
CA PHE A 130 -5.17 10.23 -0.04
C PHE A 130 -4.42 10.14 -1.36
N SER A 131 -4.55 9.02 -2.08
CA SER A 131 -3.88 8.79 -3.35
C SER A 131 -4.28 9.84 -4.38
N ASN A 132 -5.58 10.09 -4.53
CA ASN A 132 -6.12 11.09 -5.46
C ASN A 132 -5.64 12.52 -5.14
N ASN A 133 -5.52 12.86 -3.85
CA ASN A 133 -5.13 14.20 -3.43
C ASN A 133 -3.62 14.45 -3.47
N ASN A 134 -2.80 13.41 -3.29
CA ASN A 134 -1.36 13.57 -3.05
C ASN A 134 -0.44 12.89 -4.06
N LEU A 135 -0.91 11.81 -4.71
CA LEU A 135 -0.08 10.95 -5.56
C LEU A 135 -0.49 11.04 -7.03
N GLY A 136 -1.77 10.75 -7.32
CA GLY A 136 -2.29 10.60 -8.67
C GLY A 136 -3.59 9.80 -8.72
N GLU A 137 -3.95 9.28 -9.89
CA GLU A 137 -5.23 8.59 -10.10
C GLU A 137 -5.10 7.09 -9.85
N ASN A 138 -6.03 6.50 -9.09
CA ASN A 138 -6.05 5.04 -8.87
C ASN A 138 -6.48 4.31 -10.16
N LYS A 139 -5.61 3.49 -10.75
CA LYS A 139 -5.84 2.74 -12.02
C LYS A 139 -5.12 1.39 -12.06
#